data_AF-A0AAP3M4U9-F1
#
_entry.id   AF-A0AAP3M4U9-F1
#
_cell.length_a   1.000
_cell.length_b   1.000
_cell.length_c   1.000
_cell.angle_alpha   90.00
_cell.angle_beta   90.00
_cell.angle_gamma   90.00
#
_symmetry.space_group_name_H-M   'P 1'
#
loop_
_entity.id
_entity.type
_entity.pdbx_description
1 polymer ?
#
loop_
_entity_poly.entity_id
_entity_poly.type
_entity_poly.pdbx_seq_one_letter_code
_entity_poly.pdbx_strand_id
1 'polypeptide(L)'
;MDFLADVKTMLMLDDDSRDGLLKVIIQNTQRALQLRIGSEEVPEELGYIVTEVSIKRFNRIRNEGMTSYSQQGESITFNSNDFDDFKEDIEAWLRNKGKELKSLGTAYLLNPFAGDKE
;
A
#
# COMPACT_ATOMS: atom_id res chain seq x y z
N MET A 1 -7.81 5.11 -7.66
CA MET A 1 -8.06 3.74 -7.17
C MET A 1 -9.12 3.79 -6.09
N ASP A 2 -10.17 2.99 -6.20
CA ASP A 2 -11.23 2.89 -5.18
C ASP A 2 -10.99 1.67 -4.28
N PHE A 3 -10.03 1.79 -3.37
CA PHE A 3 -9.63 0.70 -2.48
C PHE A 3 -10.78 0.20 -1.60
N LEU A 4 -11.74 1.06 -1.25
CA LEU A 4 -12.86 0.65 -0.40
C LEU A 4 -13.80 -0.28 -1.17
N ALA A 5 -14.17 0.08 -2.40
CA ALA A 5 -14.99 -0.78 -3.24
C ALA A 5 -14.30 -2.13 -3.53
N ASP A 6 -13.01 -2.11 -3.85
CA ASP A 6 -12.24 -3.33 -4.13
C ASP A 6 -12.19 -4.26 -2.92
N VAL A 7 -11.86 -3.71 -1.73
CA VAL A 7 -11.79 -4.48 -0.49
C VAL A 7 -13.16 -5.04 -0.10
N LYS A 8 -14.24 -4.26 -0.23
CA LYS A 8 -15.61 -4.73 0.04
C LYS A 8 -16.01 -5.87 -0.88
N THR A 9 -15.71 -5.72 -2.17
CA THR A 9 -15.99 -6.74 -3.19
C THR A 9 -15.28 -8.06 -2.85
N MET A 10 -13.99 -8.00 -2.52
CA MET A 10 -13.21 -9.20 -2.16
C MET A 10 -13.63 -9.83 -0.82
N LEU A 11 -14.14 -9.04 0.12
CA LEU A 11 -14.69 -9.54 1.38
C LEU A 11 -16.15 -10.00 1.28
N MET A 12 -16.79 -9.88 0.11
CA MET A 12 -18.21 -10.15 -0.12
C MET A 12 -19.12 -9.37 0.84
N LEU A 13 -18.79 -8.11 1.10
CA LEU A 13 -19.59 -7.20 1.93
C LEU A 13 -20.52 -6.38 1.03
N ASP A 14 -21.82 -6.53 1.25
CA ASP A 14 -22.90 -5.85 0.51
C ASP A 14 -23.49 -4.64 1.25
N ASP A 15 -23.05 -4.39 2.49
CA ASP A 15 -23.46 -3.25 3.32
C ASP A 15 -22.30 -2.31 3.68
N ASP A 16 -22.63 -1.18 4.31
CA ASP A 16 -21.68 -0.14 4.73
C ASP A 16 -21.32 -0.21 6.23
N SER A 17 -21.77 -1.25 6.94
CA SER A 17 -21.62 -1.36 8.41
C SER A 17 -20.16 -1.39 8.86
N ARG A 18 -19.24 -1.77 7.96
CA ARG A 18 -17.80 -1.89 8.22
C ARG A 18 -16.95 -0.83 7.52
N ASP A 19 -17.55 0.08 6.78
CA ASP A 19 -16.83 1.09 5.98
C ASP A 19 -15.89 1.95 6.83
N GLY A 20 -16.33 2.35 8.03
CA GLY A 20 -15.49 3.14 8.94
C GLY A 20 -14.20 2.41 9.31
N LEU A 21 -14.29 1.13 9.66
CA LEU A 21 -13.14 0.30 9.98
C LEU A 21 -12.26 0.05 8.75
N LEU A 22 -12.86 -0.31 7.62
CA LEU A 22 -12.14 -0.55 6.37
C LEU A 22 -11.35 0.68 5.93
N LYS A 23 -11.96 1.88 6.00
CA LYS A 23 -11.27 3.15 5.69
C LYS A 23 -10.04 3.36 6.56
N VAL A 24 -10.13 3.10 7.88
CA VAL A 24 -8.97 3.24 8.79
C VAL A 24 -7.88 2.23 8.45
N ILE A 25 -8.24 0.97 8.16
CA ILE A 25 -7.29 -0.07 7.76
C ILE A 25 -6.59 0.34 6.47
N ILE A 26 -7.36 0.70 5.43
CA ILE A 26 -6.85 1.11 4.12
C ILE A 26 -5.91 2.31 4.25
N GLN A 27 -6.32 3.37 4.95
CA GLN A 27 -5.49 4.56 5.17
C GLN A 27 -4.15 4.23 5.85
N ASN A 28 -4.17 3.39 6.87
CA ASN A 28 -2.95 2.99 7.56
C ASN A 28 -2.06 2.09 6.69
N THR A 29 -2.65 1.23 5.87
CA THR A 29 -1.92 0.42 4.89
C THR A 29 -1.28 1.30 3.81
N GLN A 30 -1.99 2.29 3.28
CA GLN A 30 -1.45 3.26 2.33
C GLN A 30 -0.25 3.99 2.91
N ARG A 31 -0.38 4.55 4.12
CA ARG A 31 0.73 5.23 4.82
C ARG A 31 1.93 4.31 5.03
N ALA A 32 1.70 3.07 5.43
CA ALA A 32 2.76 2.10 5.65
C ALA A 32 3.50 1.73 4.36
N LEU A 33 2.79 1.64 3.23
CA LEU A 33 3.39 1.39 1.91
C LEU A 33 4.14 2.63 1.41
N GLN A 34 3.53 3.82 1.49
CA GLN A 34 4.14 5.11 1.16
C GLN A 34 5.50 5.32 1.85
N LEU A 35 5.56 5.03 3.15
CA LEU A 35 6.81 5.08 3.92
C LEU A 35 7.88 4.10 3.40
N ARG A 36 7.49 2.88 3.01
CA ARG A 36 8.41 1.86 2.46
C ARG A 36 8.98 2.26 1.11
N ILE A 37 8.17 2.91 0.28
CA ILE A 37 8.55 3.26 -1.09
C ILE A 37 9.10 4.69 -1.25
N GLY A 38 9.11 5.48 -0.16
CA GLY A 38 9.52 6.87 -0.19
C GLY A 38 8.70 7.72 -1.17
N SER A 39 7.38 7.56 -1.13
CA SER A 39 6.44 8.28 -2.01
C SER A 39 5.29 8.86 -1.20
N GLU A 40 4.80 10.04 -1.59
CA GLU A 40 3.63 10.69 -0.97
C GLU A 40 2.32 9.99 -1.36
N GLU A 41 2.29 9.36 -2.53
CA GLU A 41 1.14 8.62 -3.05
C GLU A 41 1.49 7.16 -3.31
N VAL A 42 0.45 6.30 -3.28
CA VAL A 42 0.58 4.90 -3.67
C VAL A 42 0.52 4.82 -5.21
N PRO A 43 1.56 4.33 -5.88
CA PRO A 43 1.56 4.10 -7.33
C PRO A 43 0.50 3.08 -7.73
N GLU A 44 -0.06 3.23 -8.92
CA GLU A 44 -1.09 2.32 -9.45
C GLU A 44 -0.59 0.87 -9.49
N GLU A 45 0.67 0.66 -9.85
CA GLU A 45 1.30 -0.65 -9.94
C GLU A 45 1.38 -1.37 -8.60
N LEU A 46 1.38 -0.63 -7.49
CA LEU A 46 1.42 -1.17 -6.12
C LEU A 46 0.05 -1.13 -5.43
N GLY A 47 -0.99 -0.68 -6.13
CA GLY A 47 -2.34 -0.53 -5.57
C GLY A 47 -2.91 -1.83 -5.01
N TYR A 48 -2.66 -2.96 -5.68
CA TYR A 48 -3.14 -4.28 -5.24
C TYR A 48 -2.59 -4.67 -3.86
N ILE A 49 -1.38 -4.23 -3.50
CA ILE A 49 -0.78 -4.48 -2.18
C ILE A 49 -1.65 -3.84 -1.09
N VAL A 50 -2.15 -2.63 -1.32
CA VAL A 50 -3.03 -1.95 -0.35
C VAL A 50 -4.31 -2.76 -0.13
N THR A 51 -4.92 -3.26 -1.21
CA THR A 51 -6.12 -4.07 -1.16
C THR A 51 -5.89 -5.37 -0.38
N GLU A 52 -4.89 -6.15 -0.78
CA GLU A 52 -4.57 -7.45 -0.16
C GLU A 52 -4.19 -7.34 1.32
N VAL A 53 -3.33 -6.37 1.66
CA VAL A 53 -2.92 -6.13 3.05
C VAL A 53 -4.11 -5.67 3.89
N SER A 54 -5.00 -4.85 3.33
CA SER A 54 -6.20 -4.40 4.04
C SER A 54 -7.16 -5.56 4.33
N ILE A 55 -7.32 -6.50 3.40
CA ILE A 55 -8.10 -7.73 3.60
C ILE A 55 -7.48 -8.60 4.70
N LYS A 56 -6.16 -8.84 4.66
CA LYS A 56 -5.44 -9.59 5.70
C LYS A 56 -5.64 -8.98 7.09
N ARG A 57 -5.49 -7.66 7.20
CA ARG A 57 -5.68 -6.92 8.46
C ARG A 57 -7.10 -6.99 8.98
N PHE A 58 -8.09 -6.81 8.09
CA PHE A 58 -9.50 -6.93 8.46
C PHE A 58 -9.82 -8.33 8.99
N ASN A 59 -9.38 -9.38 8.28
CA ASN A 59 -9.59 -10.76 8.70
C ASN A 59 -8.92 -11.07 10.04
N ARG A 60 -7.70 -10.55 10.28
CA ARG A 60 -7.02 -10.67 11.57
C ARG A 60 -7.83 -10.02 12.71
N ILE A 61 -8.24 -8.76 12.55
CA ILE A 61 -9.05 -8.04 13.55
C ILE A 61 -10.37 -8.77 13.83
N ARG A 62 -11.02 -9.29 12.77
CA ARG A 62 -12.27 -10.05 12.89
C ARG A 62 -12.06 -11.32 13.70
N ASN A 63 -11.00 -12.08 13.40
CA ASN A 63 -10.67 -13.32 14.11
C ASN A 63 -10.25 -13.05 15.56
N GLU A 64 -9.46 -12.00 15.80
CA GLU A 64 -9.07 -11.55 17.15
C GLU A 64 -10.28 -11.08 17.96
N GLY A 65 -11.24 -10.37 17.36
CA GLY A 65 -12.49 -9.99 18.01
C GLY A 65 -13.34 -11.20 18.42
N MET A 66 -13.42 -12.22 17.56
CA MET A 66 -14.08 -13.49 17.89
C MET A 66 -13.33 -14.26 19.00
N THR A 67 -12.00 -14.18 19.03
CA THR A 67 -11.16 -14.83 20.04
C THR A 67 -11.13 -14.07 21.38
N SER A 68 -11.17 -12.73 21.35
CA SER A 68 -11.24 -11.85 22.52
C SER A 68 -12.58 -11.93 23.24
N TYR A 69 -13.66 -12.26 22.54
CA TYR A 69 -14.92 -12.67 23.18
C TYR A 69 -14.78 -13.97 24.00
N SER A 70 -13.71 -14.74 23.79
CA SER A 70 -13.36 -15.97 24.54
C SER A 70 -12.34 -15.72 25.66
N GLN A 71 -11.39 -14.78 25.52
CA GLN A 71 -10.46 -14.36 26.59
C GLN A 71 -10.06 -12.89 26.45
N GLN A 72 -10.15 -12.13 27.55
CA GLN A 72 -9.84 -10.70 27.60
C GLN A 72 -8.40 -10.36 27.17
N GLY A 73 -8.29 -9.50 26.15
CA GLY A 73 -7.31 -8.41 26.09
C GLY A 73 -5.89 -8.76 25.65
N GLU A 74 -5.66 -8.88 24.34
CA GLU A 74 -4.33 -8.68 23.75
C GLU A 74 -4.35 -7.57 22.70
N SER A 75 -3.40 -6.63 22.81
CA SER A 75 -3.25 -5.46 21.95
C SER A 75 -2.76 -5.84 20.55
N ILE A 76 -3.38 -5.25 19.52
CA ILE A 76 -2.98 -5.42 18.13
C ILE A 76 -1.66 -4.70 17.87
N THR A 77 -0.56 -5.45 17.91
CA THR A 77 0.75 -4.95 17.48
C THR A 77 0.77 -4.92 15.95
N PHE A 78 0.99 -3.74 15.35
CA PHE A 78 1.19 -3.60 13.90
C PHE A 78 2.48 -4.31 13.50
N ASN A 79 2.37 -5.59 13.15
CA ASN A 79 3.52 -6.39 12.77
C ASN A 79 3.93 -6.06 11.32
N SER A 80 5.24 -5.98 11.06
CA SER A 80 5.80 -5.69 9.73
C SER A 80 5.52 -6.80 8.71
N ASN A 81 5.10 -7.97 9.19
CA ASN A 81 4.81 -9.18 8.43
C ASN A 81 3.77 -9.02 7.32
N ASP A 82 2.86 -8.05 7.45
CA ASP A 82 1.76 -7.89 6.50
C ASP A 82 2.24 -7.62 5.06
N PHE A 83 3.47 -7.09 4.92
CA PHE A 83 4.06 -6.75 3.63
C PHE A 83 5.09 -7.77 3.12
N ASP A 84 5.39 -8.83 3.87
CA ASP A 84 6.49 -9.75 3.56
C ASP A 84 6.27 -10.45 2.20
N ASP A 85 5.02 -10.84 1.93
CA ASP A 85 4.62 -11.48 0.67
C ASP A 85 4.78 -10.56 -0.56
N PHE A 86 4.92 -9.24 -0.35
CA PHE A 86 5.01 -8.24 -1.42
C PHE A 86 6.39 -7.58 -1.50
N LYS A 87 7.36 -8.07 -0.72
CA LYS A 87 8.68 -7.46 -0.63
C LYS A 87 9.39 -7.42 -1.99
N GLU A 88 9.32 -8.51 -2.76
CA GLU A 88 9.97 -8.59 -4.08
C GLU A 88 9.40 -7.56 -5.06
N ASP A 89 8.07 -7.38 -5.06
CA ASP A 89 7.37 -6.43 -5.93
C ASP A 89 7.71 -4.98 -5.55
N ILE A 90 7.70 -4.67 -4.25
CA ILE A 90 8.08 -3.36 -3.73
C ILE A 90 9.53 -3.03 -4.10
N GLU A 91 10.44 -3.98 -3.92
CA GLU A 91 11.85 -3.81 -4.29
C GLU A 91 12.04 -3.67 -5.80
N ALA A 92 11.29 -4.43 -6.61
CA ALA A 92 11.32 -4.31 -8.06
C ALA A 92 10.89 -2.92 -8.52
N TRP A 93 9.80 -2.39 -7.96
CA TRP A 93 9.34 -1.04 -8.24
C TRP A 93 10.37 0.02 -7.86
N LEU A 94 10.97 -0.08 -6.66
CA LEU A 94 12.02 0.83 -6.20
C LEU A 94 13.25 0.82 -7.11
N ARG A 95 13.70 -0.36 -7.55
CA ARG A 95 14.83 -0.49 -8.49
C ARG A 95 14.53 0.18 -9.82
N ASN A 96 13.31 0.03 -10.35
CA ASN A 96 12.91 0.61 -11.62
C ASN A 96 12.82 2.14 -11.53
N LYS A 97 12.18 2.68 -10.48
CA LYS A 97 12.15 4.12 -10.20
C LYS A 97 13.55 4.73 -10.13
N GLY A 98 14.50 4.05 -9.49
CA GLY A 98 15.89 4.49 -9.41
C GLY A 98 16.62 4.50 -10.77
N LYS A 99 16.30 3.57 -11.68
CA LYS A 99 16.87 3.54 -13.04
C LYS A 99 16.33 4.67 -13.91
N GLU A 100 15.03 4.94 -13.83
CA GLU A 100 14.39 6.03 -14.58
C GLU A 100 14.99 7.40 -14.22
N LEU A 101 15.16 7.67 -12.93
CA LEU A 101 15.80 8.91 -12.46
C LEU A 101 17.23 9.10 -13.01
N LYS A 102 18.02 8.02 -13.05
CA LYS A 102 19.39 8.04 -13.61
C LYS A 102 19.39 8.28 -15.12
N SER A 103 18.47 7.64 -15.84
CA SER A 103 18.31 7.82 -17.29
C SER A 103 17.96 9.27 -17.63
N LEU A 104 16.98 9.85 -16.93
CA LEU A 104 16.58 11.26 -17.11
C LEU A 104 17.76 12.20 -16.87
N GLY A 105 18.48 12.05 -15.75
CA GLY A 105 19.66 12.90 -15.47
C GLY A 105 20.76 12.78 -16.53
N THR A 106 20.99 11.59 -17.06
CA THR A 106 21.96 11.36 -18.14
C THR A 106 21.51 12.03 -19.45
N ALA A 107 20.23 11.97 -19.80
CA ALA A 107 19.68 12.63 -20.98
C ALA A 107 19.81 14.16 -20.92
N TYR A 108 19.61 14.77 -19.74
CA TYR A 108 19.85 16.21 -19.54
C TYR A 108 21.32 16.61 -19.71
N LEU A 109 22.26 15.78 -19.23
CA LEU A 109 23.70 16.07 -19.38
C LEU A 109 24.21 15.90 -20.82
N LEU A 110 23.58 15.03 -21.61
CA LEU A 110 23.97 14.73 -22.99
C LEU A 110 23.28 15.60 -24.04
N ASN A 111 22.44 16.58 -23.66
CA ASN A 111 21.82 17.50 -24.60
C ASN A 111 22.52 18.87 -24.60
N PRO A 112 23.64 19.05 -25.35
CA PRO A 112 24.36 20.31 -25.44
C PRO A 112 23.61 21.41 -26.22
N PHE A 113 22.38 21.16 -26.72
CA PHE A 113 21.62 22.10 -27.55
C PHE A 113 20.27 22.54 -26.94
N ALA A 114 19.99 22.26 -25.66
CA ALA A 114 18.75 22.73 -25.02
C ALA A 114 18.79 24.21 -24.54
N GLY A 115 19.92 24.89 -24.76
CA GLY A 115 20.23 26.22 -24.18
C GLY A 115 20.01 27.43 -25.10
N ASP A 116 19.66 27.25 -26.36
CA ASP A 116 19.44 28.39 -27.27
C ASP A 116 17.99 28.43 -27.75
N LYS A 117 17.18 29.21 -27.03
CA LYS A 117 16.01 29.86 -27.61
C LYS A 117 16.17 31.36 -27.41
N GLU A 118 16.16 32.06 -28.54
CA GLU A 118 16.15 33.53 -28.69
C GLU A 118 15.14 34.23 -27.77
#